data_AF-A0A8E5JJN0-F1
#
_entry.id   AF-A0A8E5JJN0-F1
#
_cell.length_a   1.000
_cell.length_b   1.000
_cell.length_c   1.000
_cell.angle_alpha   90.00
_cell.angle_beta   90.00
_cell.angle_gamma   90.00
#
_symmetry.space_group_name_H-M   'P 1'
#
loop_
_entity.id
_entity.type
_entity.pdbx_description
1 polymer ?
#
loop_
_entity_poly.entity_id
_entity_poly.type
_entity_poly.pdbx_seq_one_letter_code
_entity_poly.pdbx_strand_id
1 'polypeptide(L)'
;MSFQPSFAGPQPDSRIDRTTFIRRAYLHLAVAIVGFIVLSAAWSFIGVGEYALDVLLAGGRYSWLVVLGAFMLVGMLATRLADNAGTNQTQLIGLGIYVLAESLIFAPLLTVAAYINPSSIGAAAITTLLLVGGLTFTAFSIKKDFSFLRSFLTMAGFIAFGAIIASVICGFSLGVWFSALMVLLCAGFILYDTSNIIHHYPTDRPAGAALHLFASIATMFWYILRIFMSRN
;
A
#
# COMPACT_ATOMS: atom_id res chain seq x y z
N MET A 1 -37.25 -18.04 44.42
CA MET A 1 -36.32 -16.96 44.01
C MET A 1 -34.91 -17.51 44.10
N SER A 2 -34.29 -17.85 42.97
CA SER A 2 -32.94 -18.42 42.92
C SER A 2 -31.90 -17.29 42.94
N PHE A 3 -31.09 -17.23 44.00
CA PHE A 3 -29.95 -16.32 44.09
C PHE A 3 -28.96 -16.62 42.95
N GLN A 4 -28.73 -15.64 42.07
CA GLN A 4 -27.56 -15.62 41.19
C GLN A 4 -26.43 -14.87 41.92
N PRO A 5 -25.27 -15.49 42.16
CA PRO A 5 -24.14 -14.79 42.76
C PRO A 5 -23.58 -13.76 41.76
N SER A 6 -23.52 -12.49 42.19
CA SER A 6 -23.01 -11.33 41.42
C SER A 6 -21.48 -11.30 41.26
N PHE A 7 -20.80 -12.44 41.41
CA PHE A 7 -19.36 -12.53 41.20
C PHE A 7 -19.08 -13.01 39.79
N ALA A 8 -19.29 -12.12 38.82
CA ALA A 8 -18.47 -12.16 37.62
C ALA A 8 -17.05 -11.79 38.09
N GLY A 9 -16.13 -12.77 38.12
CA GLY A 9 -14.71 -12.47 38.24
C GLY A 9 -14.27 -11.48 37.15
N PRO A 10 -13.03 -10.95 37.19
CA PRO A 10 -12.55 -10.12 36.09
C PRO A 10 -12.80 -10.88 34.80
N GLN A 11 -13.71 -10.37 33.95
CA GLN A 11 -13.90 -10.99 32.65
C GLN A 11 -12.52 -10.94 31.99
N PRO A 12 -12.00 -12.06 31.46
CA PRO A 12 -10.84 -11.97 30.59
C PRO A 12 -11.27 -11.01 29.50
N ASP A 13 -10.68 -9.81 29.51
CA ASP A 13 -10.97 -8.77 28.55
C ASP A 13 -11.01 -9.45 27.18
N SER A 14 -12.16 -9.46 26.51
CA SER A 14 -12.30 -10.00 25.15
C SER A 14 -11.53 -9.16 24.12
N ARG A 15 -10.61 -8.31 24.58
CA ARG A 15 -9.50 -7.75 23.83
C ARG A 15 -8.65 -8.92 23.35
N ILE A 16 -8.82 -9.31 22.09
CA ILE A 16 -7.76 -9.97 21.34
C ILE A 16 -6.46 -9.27 21.73
N ASP A 17 -5.50 -10.04 22.26
CA ASP A 17 -4.21 -9.52 22.69
C ASP A 17 -3.62 -8.67 21.56
N ARG A 18 -3.40 -7.38 21.83
CA ARG A 18 -2.97 -6.41 20.82
C ARG A 18 -1.67 -6.87 20.15
N THR A 19 -0.82 -7.58 20.88
CA THR A 19 0.42 -8.16 20.33
C THR A 19 0.12 -9.24 19.28
N THR A 20 -0.88 -10.08 19.52
CA THR A 20 -1.34 -11.11 18.58
C THR A 20 -1.95 -10.48 17.33
N PHE A 21 -2.72 -9.39 17.48
CA PHE A 21 -3.22 -8.62 16.34
C PHE A 21 -2.09 -8.05 15.49
N ILE A 22 -1.12 -7.36 16.10
CA ILE A 22 0.02 -6.76 15.38
C ILE A 22 0.78 -7.86 14.63
N ARG A 23 1.09 -8.98 15.29
CA ARG A 23 1.77 -10.11 14.65
C ARG A 23 0.99 -10.63 13.43
N ARG A 24 -0.32 -10.78 13.54
CA ARG A 24 -1.17 -11.21 12.42
C ARG A 24 -1.18 -10.18 11.29
N ALA A 25 -1.30 -8.89 11.58
CA ALA A 25 -1.28 -7.85 10.55
C ALA A 25 0.04 -7.86 9.76
N TYR A 26 1.19 -7.95 10.44
CA TYR A 26 2.49 -8.05 9.77
C TYR A 26 2.71 -9.36 9.02
N LEU A 27 2.12 -10.48 9.48
CA LEU A 27 2.12 -11.73 8.70
C LEU A 27 1.32 -11.58 7.41
N HIS A 28 0.13 -10.98 7.46
CA HIS A 28 -0.68 -10.72 6.27
C HIS A 28 0.04 -9.75 5.31
N LEU A 29 0.72 -8.74 5.85
CA LEU A 29 1.55 -7.83 5.06
C LEU A 29 2.68 -8.57 4.35
N ALA A 30 3.41 -9.44 5.06
CA ALA A 30 4.48 -10.24 4.46
C ALA A 30 3.95 -11.15 3.35
N VAL A 31 2.79 -11.80 3.57
CA VAL A 31 2.11 -12.62 2.56
C VAL A 31 1.69 -11.76 1.36
N ALA A 32 1.18 -10.55 1.58
CA ALA A 32 0.80 -9.63 0.51
C ALA A 32 2.02 -9.20 -0.33
N ILE A 33 3.15 -8.88 0.30
CA ILE A 33 4.41 -8.53 -0.40
C ILE A 33 4.92 -9.72 -1.22
N VAL A 34 4.96 -10.93 -0.64
CA VAL A 34 5.38 -12.14 -1.37
C VAL A 34 4.41 -12.44 -2.52
N GLY A 35 3.11 -12.35 -2.28
CA GLY A 35 2.09 -12.52 -3.30
C GLY A 35 2.25 -11.53 -4.45
N PHE A 36 2.50 -10.26 -4.14
CA PHE A 36 2.78 -9.22 -5.12
C PHE A 36 4.02 -9.54 -5.96
N ILE A 37 5.12 -9.99 -5.35
CA ILE A 37 6.36 -10.36 -6.05
C ILE A 37 6.10 -11.54 -6.99
N VAL A 38 5.45 -12.60 -6.50
CA VAL A 38 5.16 -13.81 -7.29
C VAL A 38 4.24 -13.49 -8.46
N LEU A 39 3.19 -12.71 -8.23
CA LEU A 39 2.27 -12.28 -9.28
C LEU A 39 2.97 -11.40 -10.31
N SER A 40 3.76 -10.42 -9.87
CA SER A 40 4.52 -9.54 -10.76
C SER A 40 5.50 -10.33 -11.64
N ALA A 41 6.16 -11.34 -11.08
CA ALA A 41 7.03 -12.24 -11.84
C ALA A 41 6.21 -13.07 -12.85
N ALA A 42 5.06 -13.63 -12.44
CA ALA A 42 4.18 -14.37 -13.35
C ALA A 42 3.69 -13.51 -14.52
N TRP A 43 3.28 -12.27 -14.26
CA TRP A 43 2.90 -11.31 -15.30
C TRP A 43 4.04 -11.00 -16.25
N SER A 44 5.27 -10.88 -15.74
CA SER A 44 6.47 -10.68 -16.56
C SER A 44 6.76 -11.88 -17.46
N PHE A 45 6.58 -13.11 -16.99
CA PHE A 45 6.81 -14.33 -17.80
C PHE A 45 5.77 -14.51 -18.91
N ILE A 46 4.52 -14.12 -18.65
CA ILE A 46 3.42 -14.24 -19.63
C ILE A 46 3.42 -13.05 -20.61
N GLY A 47 4.19 -11.99 -20.33
CA GLY A 47 4.29 -10.79 -21.17
C GLY A 47 3.15 -9.80 -20.97
N VAL A 48 2.41 -9.88 -19.86
CA VAL A 48 1.29 -8.96 -19.57
C VAL A 48 1.74 -7.50 -19.52
N GLY A 49 2.97 -7.24 -19.09
CA GLY A 49 3.53 -5.89 -19.08
C GLY A 49 3.72 -5.30 -20.48
N GLU A 50 4.14 -6.09 -21.48
CA GLU A 50 4.24 -5.66 -22.89
C GLU A 50 2.87 -5.28 -23.44
N TYR A 51 1.89 -6.19 -23.26
CA TYR A 51 0.51 -5.94 -23.70
C TYR A 51 -0.08 -4.69 -23.03
N ALA A 52 0.19 -4.49 -21.74
CA ALA A 52 -0.25 -3.29 -21.02
C ALA A 52 0.41 -2.02 -21.56
N LEU A 53 1.69 -2.07 -21.96
CA LEU A 53 2.38 -0.95 -22.60
C LEU A 53 1.78 -0.63 -23.97
N ASP A 54 1.51 -1.63 -24.80
CA ASP A 54 0.87 -1.42 -26.11
C ASP A 54 -0.50 -0.75 -25.97
N VAL A 55 -1.32 -1.21 -25.01
CA VAL A 55 -2.61 -0.60 -24.70
C VAL A 55 -2.45 0.84 -24.21
N LEU A 56 -1.45 1.11 -23.34
CA LEU A 56 -1.16 2.45 -22.83
C LEU A 56 -0.73 3.40 -23.94
N LEU A 57 0.11 2.94 -24.87
CA LEU A 57 0.58 3.72 -26.01
C LEU A 57 -0.54 3.97 -27.03
N ALA A 58 -1.36 2.95 -27.32
CA ALA A 58 -2.50 3.06 -28.23
C ALA A 58 -3.60 3.99 -27.69
N GLY A 59 -3.83 4.00 -26.37
CA GLY A 59 -4.80 4.89 -25.72
C GLY A 59 -4.34 6.35 -25.58
N GLY A 60 -3.09 6.65 -25.95
CA GLY A 60 -2.51 7.99 -25.90
C GLY A 60 -2.46 8.59 -24.49
N ARG A 61 -2.43 9.93 -24.41
CA ARG A 61 -2.20 10.67 -23.15
C ARG A 61 -3.20 10.35 -22.02
N TYR A 62 -4.41 9.91 -22.36
CA TYR A 62 -5.48 9.66 -21.40
C TYR A 62 -5.50 8.22 -20.86
N SER A 63 -4.76 7.30 -21.49
CA SER A 63 -4.75 5.89 -21.05
C SER A 63 -4.29 5.74 -19.61
N TRP A 64 -3.36 6.60 -19.17
CA TRP A 64 -2.90 6.63 -17.78
C TRP A 64 -4.01 7.03 -16.80
N LEU A 65 -4.93 7.93 -17.17
CA LEU A 65 -6.07 8.27 -16.32
C LEU A 65 -7.04 7.10 -16.19
N VAL A 66 -7.19 6.28 -17.23
CA VAL A 66 -8.01 5.07 -17.16
C VAL A 66 -7.40 4.07 -16.18
N VAL A 67 -6.07 3.88 -16.23
CA VAL A 67 -5.36 3.03 -15.27
C VAL A 67 -5.49 3.57 -13.84
N LEU A 68 -5.31 4.88 -13.64
CA LEU A 68 -5.51 5.50 -12.32
C LEU A 68 -6.96 5.39 -11.85
N GLY A 69 -7.95 5.56 -12.73
CA GLY A 69 -9.36 5.42 -12.40
C GLY A 69 -9.72 3.99 -12.01
N ALA A 70 -9.24 3.00 -12.77
CA ALA A 70 -9.40 1.58 -12.45
C ALA A 70 -8.73 1.23 -11.11
N PHE A 71 -7.52 1.75 -10.88
CA PHE A 71 -6.81 1.59 -9.61
C PHE A 71 -7.60 2.16 -8.43
N MET A 72 -8.10 3.39 -8.54
CA MET A 72 -8.89 4.02 -7.49
C MET A 72 -10.17 3.23 -7.19
N LEU A 73 -10.84 2.71 -8.22
CA LEU A 73 -12.04 1.89 -8.05
C LEU A 73 -11.72 0.57 -7.34
N VAL A 74 -10.71 -0.16 -7.80
CA VAL A 74 -10.34 -1.45 -7.20
C VAL A 74 -9.78 -1.26 -5.79
N GLY A 75 -8.97 -0.22 -5.57
CA GLY A 75 -8.48 0.17 -4.25
C GLY A 75 -9.63 0.51 -3.31
N MET A 76 -10.58 1.35 -3.74
CA MET A 76 -11.76 1.68 -2.93
C MET A 76 -12.59 0.43 -2.60
N LEU A 77 -12.80 -0.47 -3.57
CA LEU A 77 -13.54 -1.72 -3.36
C LEU A 77 -12.80 -2.63 -2.37
N ALA A 78 -11.50 -2.84 -2.56
CA ALA A 78 -10.71 -3.71 -1.71
C ALA A 78 -10.59 -3.17 -0.28
N THR A 79 -10.36 -1.87 -0.10
CA THR A 79 -10.37 -1.22 1.20
C THR A 79 -11.73 -1.31 1.86
N ARG A 80 -12.83 -1.07 1.12
CA ARG A 80 -14.19 -1.21 1.68
C ARG A 80 -14.49 -2.64 2.10
N LEU A 81 -14.05 -3.63 1.33
CA LEU A 81 -14.20 -5.04 1.67
C LEU A 81 -13.37 -5.40 2.91
N ALA A 82 -12.13 -4.92 3.01
CA ALA A 82 -11.25 -5.22 4.12
C ALA A 82 -11.65 -4.50 5.43
N ASP A 83 -12.12 -3.25 5.34
CA ASP A 83 -12.44 -2.43 6.51
C ASP A 83 -13.86 -2.69 7.05
N ASN A 84 -14.83 -3.10 6.22
CA ASN A 84 -16.23 -3.34 6.63
C ASN A 84 -16.59 -4.83 6.77
N ALA A 85 -15.63 -5.73 6.57
CA ALA A 85 -15.86 -7.18 6.64
C ALA A 85 -16.07 -7.68 8.07
N GLY A 86 -17.24 -8.26 8.34
CA GLY A 86 -17.55 -8.94 9.61
C GLY A 86 -16.86 -10.30 9.81
N THR A 87 -16.15 -10.82 8.80
CA THR A 87 -15.41 -12.09 8.90
C THR A 87 -13.98 -11.98 8.38
N ASN A 88 -13.06 -12.75 8.97
CA ASN A 88 -11.64 -12.77 8.60
C ASN A 88 -11.41 -13.19 7.13
N GLN A 89 -12.26 -14.07 6.59
CA GLN A 89 -12.15 -14.53 5.20
C GLN A 89 -12.45 -13.42 4.18
N THR A 90 -13.47 -12.61 4.43
CA THR A 90 -13.79 -11.46 3.56
C THR A 90 -12.69 -10.40 3.55
N GLN A 91 -11.98 -10.22 4.68
CA GLN A 91 -10.84 -9.30 4.74
C GLN A 91 -9.65 -9.81 3.93
N LEU A 92 -9.37 -11.11 3.99
CA LEU A 92 -8.34 -11.78 3.19
C LEU A 92 -8.61 -11.67 1.69
N ILE A 93 -9.88 -11.82 1.28
CA ILE A 93 -10.29 -11.63 -0.11
C ILE A 93 -10.04 -10.18 -0.55
N GLY A 94 -10.38 -9.20 0.28
CA GLY A 94 -10.07 -7.79 0.02
C GLY A 94 -8.58 -7.55 -0.20
N LEU A 95 -7.73 -8.06 0.70
CA LEU A 95 -6.27 -7.98 0.57
C LEU A 95 -5.77 -8.67 -0.71
N GLY A 96 -6.26 -9.86 -1.04
CA GLY A 96 -5.87 -10.60 -2.25
C GLY A 96 -6.25 -9.88 -3.53
N ILE A 97 -7.47 -9.34 -3.61
CA ILE A 97 -7.93 -8.52 -4.75
C ILE A 97 -7.04 -7.29 -4.92
N TYR A 98 -6.69 -6.63 -3.81
CA TYR A 98 -5.82 -5.46 -3.84
C TYR A 98 -4.42 -5.81 -4.37
N VAL A 99 -3.82 -6.89 -3.87
CA VAL A 99 -2.50 -7.37 -4.30
C VAL A 99 -2.50 -7.75 -5.79
N LEU A 100 -3.54 -8.43 -6.26
CA LEU A 100 -3.71 -8.76 -7.67
C LEU A 100 -3.79 -7.50 -8.55
N ALA A 101 -4.62 -6.54 -8.16
CA ALA A 101 -4.77 -5.28 -8.89
C ALA A 101 -3.47 -4.48 -8.95
N GLU A 102 -2.79 -4.34 -7.80
CA GLU A 102 -1.48 -3.69 -7.72
C GLU A 102 -0.46 -4.37 -8.63
N SER A 103 -0.34 -5.71 -8.58
CA SER A 103 0.61 -6.43 -9.43
C SER A 103 0.37 -6.22 -10.93
N LEU A 104 -0.89 -6.06 -11.35
CA LEU A 104 -1.25 -5.79 -12.74
C LEU A 104 -0.89 -4.36 -13.17
N ILE A 105 -1.12 -3.37 -12.28
CA ILE A 105 -0.80 -1.96 -12.54
C ILE A 105 0.72 -1.74 -12.58
N PHE A 106 1.47 -2.49 -11.78
CA PHE A 106 2.93 -2.49 -11.79
C PHE A 106 3.53 -3.18 -13.00
N ALA A 107 2.81 -4.10 -13.67
CA ALA A 107 3.34 -4.87 -14.80
C ALA A 107 3.99 -4.00 -15.89
N PRO A 108 3.31 -2.97 -16.48
CA PRO A 108 3.95 -2.12 -17.49
C PRO A 108 5.14 -1.33 -16.94
N LEU A 109 5.08 -0.89 -15.68
CA LEU A 109 6.19 -0.15 -15.05
C LEU A 109 7.43 -1.03 -14.90
N LEU A 110 7.25 -2.26 -14.42
CA LEU A 110 8.33 -3.23 -14.24
C LEU A 110 8.94 -3.65 -15.58
N THR A 111 8.11 -3.77 -16.63
CA THR A 111 8.60 -4.01 -17.99
C THR A 111 9.47 -2.87 -18.49
N VAL A 112 9.03 -1.61 -18.34
CA VAL A 112 9.85 -0.44 -18.71
C VAL A 112 11.16 -0.43 -17.91
N ALA A 113 11.10 -0.71 -16.60
CA ALA A 113 12.29 -0.79 -15.76
C ALA A 113 13.26 -1.87 -16.22
N ALA A 114 12.74 -3.05 -16.62
CA ALA A 114 13.55 -4.14 -17.16
C ALA A 114 14.20 -3.77 -18.49
N TYR A 115 13.52 -3.00 -19.35
CA TYR A 115 14.10 -2.53 -20.61
C TYR A 115 15.17 -1.46 -20.44
N ILE A 116 14.98 -0.53 -19.49
CA ILE A 116 15.94 0.52 -19.21
C ILE A 116 17.16 -0.07 -18.50
N ASN A 117 16.95 -0.66 -17.31
CA ASN A 117 18.00 -1.23 -16.48
C ASN A 117 17.41 -2.25 -15.49
N PRO A 118 17.53 -3.58 -15.73
CA PRO A 118 16.95 -4.62 -14.87
C PRO A 118 17.39 -4.53 -13.39
N SER A 119 18.62 -4.06 -13.15
CA SER A 119 19.17 -3.89 -11.80
C SER A 119 18.44 -2.82 -10.97
N SER A 120 17.74 -1.88 -11.63
CA SER A 120 16.97 -0.83 -10.96
C SER A 120 15.83 -1.38 -10.10
N ILE A 121 15.23 -2.50 -10.52
CA ILE A 121 14.14 -3.16 -9.80
C ILE A 121 14.63 -3.66 -8.44
N GLY A 122 15.77 -4.38 -8.43
CA GLY A 122 16.38 -4.88 -7.20
C GLY A 122 16.85 -3.75 -6.28
N ALA A 123 17.50 -2.72 -6.83
CA ALA A 123 17.94 -1.56 -6.06
C ALA A 123 16.77 -0.80 -5.42
N ALA A 124 15.70 -0.57 -6.17
CA ALA A 124 14.48 0.06 -5.67
C ALA A 124 13.81 -0.79 -4.57
N ALA A 125 13.77 -2.11 -4.74
CA ALA A 125 13.18 -3.02 -3.76
C ALA A 125 13.96 -2.99 -2.43
N ILE A 126 15.29 -3.09 -2.47
CA ILE A 126 16.13 -3.01 -1.28
C ILE A 126 15.98 -1.65 -0.59
N THR A 127 16.00 -0.56 -1.36
CA THR A 127 15.82 0.80 -0.83
C THR A 127 14.46 0.95 -0.14
N THR A 128 13.40 0.41 -0.75
CA THR A 128 12.06 0.41 -0.17
C THR A 128 12.06 -0.37 1.14
N LEU A 129 12.58 -1.59 1.16
CA LEU A 129 12.62 -2.42 2.37
C LEU A 129 13.40 -1.74 3.52
N LEU A 130 14.52 -1.10 3.22
CA LEU A 130 15.30 -0.35 4.22
C LEU A 130 14.51 0.83 4.78
N LEU A 131 13.83 1.60 3.92
CA LEU A 131 13.00 2.73 4.35
C LEU A 131 11.79 2.26 5.18
N VAL A 132 11.04 1.26 4.70
CA VAL A 132 9.90 0.70 5.44
C VAL A 132 10.37 0.15 6.78
N GLY A 133 11.46 -0.60 6.80
CA GLY A 133 12.03 -1.17 8.02
C GLY A 133 12.44 -0.10 9.02
N GLY A 134 13.16 0.94 8.56
CA GLY A 134 13.57 2.07 9.40
C GLY A 134 12.39 2.88 9.96
N LEU A 135 11.38 3.16 9.13
CA LEU A 135 10.17 3.89 9.53
C LEU A 135 9.33 3.07 10.51
N THR A 136 9.17 1.78 10.23
CA THR A 136 8.45 0.84 11.11
C THR A 136 9.14 0.75 12.46
N PHE A 137 10.48 0.55 12.47
CA PHE A 137 11.27 0.53 13.70
C PHE A 137 11.12 1.83 14.51
N THR A 138 11.14 2.96 13.82
CA THR A 138 10.92 4.28 14.43
C THR A 138 9.53 4.40 15.04
N ALA A 139 8.48 3.96 14.34
CA ALA A 139 7.11 3.95 14.85
C ALA A 139 6.93 3.06 16.09
N PHE A 140 7.58 1.90 16.12
CA PHE A 140 7.54 1.01 17.29
C PHE A 140 8.36 1.54 18.47
N SER A 141 9.45 2.26 18.21
CA SER A 141 10.32 2.82 19.25
C SER A 141 9.73 4.09 19.87
N ILE A 142 9.06 4.91 19.06
CA ILE A 142 8.44 6.16 19.50
C ILE A 142 7.06 5.88 20.07
N LYS A 143 6.88 6.09 21.38
CA LYS A 143 5.58 5.95 22.10
C LYS A 143 4.59 7.09 21.81
N LYS A 144 4.75 7.81 20.68
CA LYS A 144 3.92 8.97 20.32
C LYS A 144 2.86 8.53 19.32
N ASP A 145 1.64 8.98 19.55
CA ASP A 145 0.56 8.86 18.58
C ASP A 145 0.74 9.83 17.41
N PHE A 146 0.82 9.30 16.20
CA PHE A 146 0.91 10.10 14.98
C PHE A 146 -0.47 10.45 14.38
N SER A 147 -1.56 10.30 15.14
CA SER A 147 -2.92 10.53 14.61
C SER A 147 -3.14 11.95 14.08
N PHE A 148 -2.44 12.94 14.65
CA PHE A 148 -2.46 14.34 14.19
C PHE A 148 -2.01 14.49 12.73
N LEU A 149 -1.18 13.56 12.24
CA LEU A 149 -0.58 13.59 10.92
C LEU A 149 -1.60 13.30 9.82
N ARG A 150 -2.74 12.69 10.15
CA ARG A 150 -3.81 12.30 9.23
C ARG A 150 -4.30 13.47 8.36
N SER A 151 -4.56 14.63 8.97
CA SER A 151 -5.10 15.79 8.24
C SER A 151 -4.09 16.32 7.22
N PHE A 152 -2.81 16.41 7.61
CA PHE A 152 -1.74 16.84 6.73
C PHE A 152 -1.50 15.85 5.57
N LEU A 153 -1.48 14.56 5.86
CA LEU A 153 -1.26 13.50 4.86
C LEU A 153 -2.39 13.42 3.84
N THR A 154 -3.64 13.50 4.30
CA THR A 154 -4.80 13.50 3.40
C THR A 154 -4.80 14.72 2.49
N MET A 155 -4.52 15.91 3.03
CA MET A 155 -4.35 17.13 2.23
C MET A 155 -3.22 16.98 1.20
N ALA A 156 -2.04 16.51 1.62
CA ALA A 156 -0.90 16.31 0.74
C ALA A 156 -1.19 15.26 -0.36
N GLY A 157 -1.95 14.21 -0.04
CA GLY A 157 -2.44 13.23 -1.01
C GLY A 157 -3.36 13.83 -2.07
N PHE A 158 -4.29 14.71 -1.67
CA PHE A 158 -5.13 15.44 -2.63
C PHE A 158 -4.33 16.38 -3.53
N ILE A 159 -3.34 17.07 -2.97
CA ILE A 159 -2.44 17.94 -3.74
C ILE A 159 -1.63 17.11 -4.75
N ALA A 160 -1.08 15.97 -4.33
CA ALA A 160 -0.36 15.06 -5.21
C ALA A 160 -1.25 14.53 -6.34
N PHE A 161 -2.48 14.13 -6.03
CA PHE A 161 -3.44 13.67 -7.02
C PHE A 161 -3.82 14.76 -8.01
N GLY A 162 -4.06 15.99 -7.53
CA GLY A 162 -4.29 17.16 -8.38
C GLY A 162 -3.12 17.47 -9.31
N ALA A 163 -1.88 17.34 -8.82
CA ALA A 163 -0.68 17.50 -9.64
C ALA A 163 -0.58 16.43 -10.74
N ILE A 164 -0.95 15.17 -10.44
CA ILE A 164 -0.99 14.09 -11.44
C ILE A 164 -2.01 14.40 -12.53
N ILE A 165 -3.22 14.82 -12.16
CA ILE A 165 -4.25 15.21 -13.13
C ILE A 165 -3.77 16.39 -14.00
N ALA A 166 -3.22 17.43 -13.37
CA ALA A 166 -2.69 18.59 -14.09
C ALA A 166 -1.57 18.19 -15.07
N SER A 167 -0.70 17.25 -14.68
CA SER A 167 0.37 16.74 -15.54
C SER A 167 -0.17 16.06 -16.80
N VAL A 168 -1.28 15.33 -16.70
CA VAL A 168 -1.89 14.65 -17.85
C VAL A 168 -2.62 15.64 -18.76
N ILE A 169 -3.36 16.60 -18.19
CA ILE A 169 -4.12 17.59 -18.96
C ILE A 169 -3.18 18.55 -19.70
N CYS A 170 -2.18 19.08 -18.99
CA CYS A 170 -1.22 20.03 -19.55
C CYS A 170 -0.07 19.33 -20.31
N GLY A 171 0.11 18.01 -20.13
CA GLY A 171 1.12 17.22 -20.83
C GLY A 171 2.56 17.42 -20.35
N PHE A 172 2.78 17.93 -19.14
CA PHE A 172 4.13 18.09 -18.57
C PHE A 172 4.55 16.87 -17.76
N SER A 173 5.86 16.61 -17.69
CA SER A 173 6.40 15.57 -16.81
C SER A 173 6.59 16.11 -15.39
N LEU A 174 6.08 15.38 -14.39
CA LEU A 174 6.22 15.70 -12.96
C LEU A 174 7.68 15.64 -12.46
N GLY A 175 8.57 14.98 -13.21
CA GLY A 175 10.00 14.91 -12.91
C GLY A 175 10.35 14.13 -11.64
N VAL A 176 11.65 14.16 -11.31
CA VAL A 176 12.24 13.40 -10.19
C VAL A 176 11.85 13.98 -8.83
N TRP A 177 11.76 15.31 -8.72
CA TRP A 177 11.40 15.99 -7.47
C TRP A 177 10.01 15.63 -6.98
N PHE A 178 9.04 15.48 -7.90
CA PHE A 178 7.72 14.98 -7.53
C PHE A 178 7.78 13.57 -6.96
N SER A 179 8.55 12.67 -7.60
CA SER A 179 8.74 11.31 -7.10
C SER A 179 9.39 11.32 -5.70
N ALA A 180 10.37 12.18 -5.45
CA ALA A 180 10.99 12.32 -4.13
C ALA A 180 10.00 12.83 -3.06
N LEU A 181 9.16 13.81 -3.39
CA LEU A 181 8.09 14.29 -2.51
C LEU A 181 7.05 13.20 -2.22
N MET A 182 6.73 12.37 -3.22
CA MET A 182 5.83 11.24 -3.04
C MET A 182 6.43 10.16 -2.14
N VAL A 183 7.73 9.87 -2.26
CA VAL A 183 8.42 8.94 -1.33
C VAL A 183 8.33 9.47 0.11
N LEU A 184 8.53 10.78 0.31
CA LEU A 184 8.36 11.41 1.62
C LEU A 184 6.92 11.32 2.12
N LEU A 185 5.94 11.53 1.25
CA LEU A 185 4.52 11.40 1.59
C LEU A 185 4.17 9.95 1.99
N CYS A 186 4.61 8.96 1.22
CA CYS A 186 4.44 7.54 1.53
C CYS A 186 5.14 7.16 2.84
N ALA A 187 6.33 7.70 3.10
CA ALA A 187 7.02 7.51 4.38
C ALA A 187 6.18 8.03 5.56
N GLY A 188 5.52 9.19 5.38
CA GLY A 188 4.55 9.72 6.33
C GLY A 188 3.37 8.77 6.55
N PHE A 189 2.78 8.24 5.48
CA PHE A 189 1.68 7.27 5.57
C PHE A 189 2.08 5.98 6.28
N ILE A 190 3.24 5.41 5.97
CA ILE A 190 3.76 4.20 6.64
C ILE A 190 3.90 4.44 8.16
N LEU A 191 4.45 5.60 8.55
CA LEU A 191 4.61 5.98 9.96
C LEU A 191 3.24 6.12 10.66
N TYR A 192 2.30 6.81 10.00
CA TYR A 192 0.93 6.98 10.47
C TYR A 192 0.20 5.64 10.60
N ASP A 193 0.21 4.80 9.57
CA ASP A 193 -0.48 3.50 9.55
C ASP A 193 0.11 2.55 10.59
N THR A 194 1.44 2.51 10.71
CA THR A 194 2.10 1.71 11.76
C THR A 194 1.70 2.17 13.15
N SER A 195 1.73 3.49 13.41
CA SER A 195 1.30 4.06 14.69
C SER A 195 -0.17 3.76 14.97
N ASN A 196 -1.03 3.85 13.96
CA ASN A 196 -2.45 3.56 14.06
C ASN A 196 -2.69 2.08 14.40
N ILE A 197 -1.96 1.14 13.77
CA ILE A 197 -2.01 -0.30 14.04
C ILE A 197 -1.62 -0.62 15.49
N ILE A 198 -0.63 0.10 16.04
CA ILE A 198 -0.17 -0.09 17.42
C ILE A 198 -1.23 0.41 18.42
N HIS A 199 -1.81 1.59 18.19
CA HIS A 199 -2.56 2.30 19.23
C HIS A 199 -4.10 2.27 19.06
N HIS A 200 -4.62 2.38 17.84
CA HIS A 200 -6.03 2.73 17.60
C HIS A 200 -6.79 1.77 16.67
N TYR A 201 -6.10 0.97 15.85
CA TYR A 201 -6.75 0.13 14.84
C TYR A 201 -7.54 -1.02 15.47
N PRO A 202 -8.77 -1.33 15.04
CA PRO A 202 -9.55 -2.43 15.63
C PRO A 202 -8.87 -3.81 15.50
N THR A 203 -8.86 -4.60 16.58
CA THR A 203 -8.13 -5.88 16.66
C THR A 203 -8.74 -7.01 15.83
N ASP A 204 -9.97 -6.85 15.38
CA ASP A 204 -10.78 -7.80 14.62
C ASP A 204 -10.45 -7.81 13.12
N ARG A 205 -9.61 -6.88 12.65
CA ARG A 205 -9.29 -6.71 11.21
C ARG A 205 -7.81 -6.63 10.86
N PRO A 206 -7.02 -7.70 11.08
CA PRO A 206 -5.58 -7.69 10.79
C PRO A 206 -5.25 -7.57 9.29
N ALA A 207 -6.09 -8.11 8.40
CA ALA A 207 -5.86 -8.02 6.95
C ALA A 207 -6.16 -6.61 6.39
N GLY A 208 -7.11 -5.87 6.97
CA GLY A 208 -7.34 -4.46 6.63
C GLY A 208 -6.15 -3.57 7.00
N ALA A 209 -5.59 -3.76 8.19
CA ALA A 209 -4.37 -3.08 8.61
C ALA A 209 -3.19 -3.36 7.66
N ALA A 210 -3.03 -4.62 7.24
CA ALA A 210 -2.01 -5.02 6.27
C ALA A 210 -2.22 -4.37 4.90
N LEU A 211 -3.47 -4.21 4.44
CA LEU A 211 -3.81 -3.60 3.16
C LEU A 211 -3.34 -2.15 3.08
N HIS A 212 -3.64 -1.34 4.10
CA HIS A 212 -3.23 0.07 4.14
C HIS A 212 -1.70 0.23 4.14
N LEU A 213 -1.00 -0.57 4.96
CA LEU A 213 0.47 -0.61 4.96
C LEU A 213 1.01 -1.04 3.59
N PHE A 214 0.46 -2.10 3.00
CA PHE A 214 0.89 -2.61 1.71
C PHE A 214 0.70 -1.56 0.59
N ALA A 215 -0.44 -0.87 0.56
CA ALA A 215 -0.71 0.21 -0.40
C ALA A 215 0.35 1.32 -0.34
N SER A 216 0.68 1.78 0.88
CA SER A 216 1.70 2.80 1.10
C SER A 216 3.10 2.32 0.69
N ILE A 217 3.43 1.05 0.97
CA ILE A 217 4.72 0.43 0.61
C ILE A 217 4.84 0.24 -0.91
N ALA A 218 3.81 -0.28 -1.57
CA ALA A 218 3.76 -0.45 -3.02
C ALA A 218 3.93 0.91 -3.70
N THR A 219 3.13 1.91 -3.31
CA THR A 219 3.24 3.27 -3.85
C THR A 219 4.65 3.86 -3.63
N MET A 220 5.27 3.64 -2.47
CA MET A 220 6.65 4.07 -2.24
C MET A 220 7.63 3.41 -3.21
N PHE A 221 7.51 2.09 -3.41
CA PHE A 221 8.32 1.33 -4.36
C PHE A 221 8.16 1.86 -5.79
N TRP A 222 6.93 2.18 -6.23
CA TRP A 222 6.66 2.81 -7.53
C TRP A 222 7.53 4.04 -7.76
N TYR A 223 7.49 4.99 -6.81
CA TYR A 223 8.21 6.26 -6.95
C TYR A 223 9.71 6.11 -6.79
N ILE A 224 10.18 5.21 -5.94
CA ILE A 224 11.61 4.89 -5.84
C ILE A 224 12.10 4.31 -7.17
N LEU A 225 11.40 3.33 -7.74
CA LEU A 225 11.76 2.73 -9.03
C LEU A 225 11.80 3.80 -10.13
N ARG A 226 10.82 4.71 -10.16
CA ARG A 226 10.80 5.84 -11.09
C ARG A 226 12.01 6.76 -10.93
N ILE A 227 12.47 7.01 -9.71
CA ILE A 227 13.70 7.78 -9.46
C ILE A 227 14.91 7.05 -10.03
N PHE A 228 15.05 5.74 -9.78
CA PHE A 228 16.17 4.95 -10.31
C PHE A 228 16.18 4.92 -11.84
N MET A 229 15.01 4.75 -12.48
CA MET A 229 14.89 4.79 -13.95
C MET A 229 15.19 6.16 -14.54
N SER A 230 14.99 7.25 -13.80
CA SER A 230 15.22 8.61 -14.32
C SER A 230 16.67 9.06 -14.32
N ARG A 231 17.56 8.37 -13.59
CA ARG A 231 18.96 8.77 -13.39
C ARG A 231 19.95 7.94 -14.19
N ASN A 232 19.46 6.99 -15.00
CA ASN A 232 20.23 5.98 -15.71
C ASN A 232 19.74 5.88 -17.15
#